data_AF-A0A165GMW5-F1
#
_entry.id   AF-A0A165GMW5-F1
#
_cell.length_a   1.000
_cell.length_b   1.000
_cell.length_c   1.000
_cell.angle_alpha   90.00
_cell.angle_beta   90.00
_cell.angle_gamma   90.00
#
_symmetry.space_group_name_H-M   'P 1'
#
loop_
_entity.id
_entity.type
_entity.pdbx_description
1 polymer ?
#
loop_
_entity_poly.entity_id
_entity_poly.type
_entity_poly.pdbx_seq_one_letter_code
_entity_poly.pdbx_strand_id
1 'polypeptide(L)'
;RCRDCFLAVELCATCQVDSHIRNPLHWTEIWNGDFFARMSLQKLGSIIHLGHHGSPCPADSSTTPIPFTIVHINGVHNVTLAFCSCDGASERYLQLLGSRLFPVTYEQPKTAFTFAVLKDFHLHTLCSKKSAYDYYAKLVRQTSDVFPASANDRYRELLRTSWVWMDLESSRRSGHDHDLGNHLPRFAAAAIRSPLCPACPQMAINVSTEDIAQMDRSKPHLFALYLGGDGNFSLSSKQKTMDVNDIPLNNGEGVFPNQQLFENFIMKHEDLQLPQTCSGFKTSMLFQGNLGYRSSGVYSWTCIRHGFYRPNGTVDLQIGERY
;
A
#
# COMPACT_ATOMS: atom_id res chain seq x y z
N ARG A 1 -28.23 -8.48 -20.47
CA ARG A 1 -26.92 -8.98 -20.97
C ARG A 1 -25.78 -8.48 -20.10
N CYS A 2 -24.63 -9.16 -20.05
CA CYS A 2 -23.42 -8.69 -19.34
C CYS A 2 -22.42 -8.04 -20.31
N ARG A 3 -21.71 -6.99 -19.90
CA ARG A 3 -20.61 -6.41 -20.69
C ARG A 3 -19.23 -6.98 -20.38
N ASP A 4 -19.07 -7.54 -19.19
CA ASP A 4 -17.76 -8.00 -18.70
C ASP A 4 -17.51 -9.49 -19.01
N CYS A 5 -18.56 -10.26 -19.30
CA CYS A 5 -18.43 -11.66 -19.73
C CYS A 5 -17.94 -11.78 -21.18
N PHE A 6 -16.97 -12.66 -21.43
CA PHE A 6 -16.36 -12.84 -22.74
C PHE A 6 -17.33 -13.37 -23.81
N LEU A 7 -18.18 -14.34 -23.46
CA LEU A 7 -19.22 -14.90 -24.35
C LEU A 7 -20.61 -14.64 -23.75
N ALA A 8 -20.90 -13.36 -23.52
CA ALA A 8 -22.17 -12.95 -22.93
C ALA A 8 -23.34 -13.26 -23.85
N VAL A 9 -24.37 -13.90 -23.30
CA VAL A 9 -25.68 -14.09 -23.94
C VAL A 9 -26.72 -13.19 -23.27
N GLU A 10 -27.81 -12.93 -23.97
CA GLU A 10 -28.95 -12.20 -23.42
C GLU A 10 -29.76 -13.15 -22.53
N LEU A 11 -29.91 -12.79 -21.25
CA LEU A 11 -30.59 -13.58 -20.23
C LEU A 11 -31.69 -12.73 -19.58
N CYS A 12 -32.71 -13.40 -19.06
CA CYS A 12 -33.64 -12.75 -18.13
C CYS A 12 -32.92 -12.33 -16.84
N ALA A 13 -33.56 -11.48 -16.02
CA ALA A 13 -32.95 -10.93 -14.81
C ALA A 13 -32.46 -12.02 -13.83
N THR A 14 -33.25 -13.08 -13.61
CA THR A 14 -32.89 -14.17 -12.70
C THR A 14 -31.70 -14.98 -13.22
N CYS A 15 -31.73 -15.42 -14.49
CA CYS A 15 -30.59 -16.12 -15.10
C CYS A 15 -29.33 -15.25 -15.14
N GLN A 16 -29.49 -13.93 -15.26
CA GLN A 16 -28.38 -12.98 -15.17
C GLN A 16 -27.77 -12.97 -13.77
N VAL A 17 -28.58 -13.01 -12.70
CA VAL A 17 -28.09 -13.13 -11.32
C VAL A 17 -27.41 -14.48 -11.09
N ASP A 18 -28.05 -15.58 -11.49
CA ASP A 18 -27.56 -16.95 -11.27
C ASP A 18 -26.20 -17.20 -11.95
N SER A 19 -26.06 -16.74 -13.19
CA SER A 19 -24.80 -16.84 -13.95
C SER A 19 -23.65 -16.00 -13.35
N HIS A 20 -23.96 -15.04 -12.49
CA HIS A 20 -22.99 -14.10 -11.92
C HIS A 20 -22.77 -14.28 -10.41
N ILE A 21 -23.25 -15.36 -9.80
CA ILE A 21 -23.01 -15.65 -8.36
C ILE A 21 -21.51 -15.57 -8.02
N ARG A 22 -20.64 -16.01 -8.94
CA ARG A 22 -19.18 -16.00 -8.76
C ARG A 22 -18.48 -14.75 -9.31
N ASN A 23 -19.19 -13.92 -10.06
CA ASN A 23 -18.69 -12.67 -10.62
C ASN A 23 -19.69 -11.53 -10.35
N PRO A 24 -19.99 -11.23 -9.08
CA PRO A 24 -21.10 -10.34 -8.73
C PRO A 24 -20.80 -8.85 -8.98
N LEU A 25 -19.57 -8.54 -9.41
CA LEU A 25 -19.08 -7.19 -9.70
C LEU A 25 -19.01 -6.92 -11.20
N HIS A 26 -19.64 -7.75 -12.03
CA HIS A 26 -19.80 -7.46 -13.44
C HIS A 26 -20.89 -6.41 -13.67
N TRP A 27 -20.67 -5.56 -14.68
CA TRP A 27 -21.70 -4.65 -15.15
C TRP A 27 -22.61 -5.31 -16.18
N THR A 28 -23.91 -5.14 -15.97
CA THR A 28 -24.95 -5.64 -16.87
C THR A 28 -25.64 -4.49 -17.57
N GLU A 29 -26.43 -4.83 -18.57
CA GLU A 29 -27.34 -3.92 -19.25
C GLU A 29 -28.72 -4.55 -19.38
N ILE A 30 -29.73 -3.71 -19.23
CA ILE A 30 -31.13 -4.06 -19.44
C ILE A 30 -31.68 -3.24 -20.60
N TRP A 31 -32.48 -3.89 -21.46
CA TRP A 31 -33.23 -3.20 -22.49
C TRP A 31 -34.41 -2.47 -21.84
N ASN A 32 -34.50 -1.15 -22.03
CA ASN A 32 -35.57 -0.33 -21.46
C ASN A 32 -36.71 -0.01 -22.46
N GLY A 33 -36.64 -0.52 -23.68
CA GLY A 33 -37.54 -0.17 -24.79
C GLY A 33 -36.84 0.57 -25.93
N ASP A 34 -35.83 1.38 -25.61
CA ASP A 34 -35.13 2.24 -26.58
C ASP A 34 -33.65 1.88 -26.72
N PHE A 35 -32.97 1.61 -25.60
CA PHE A 35 -31.55 1.26 -25.58
C PHE A 35 -31.19 0.35 -24.41
N PHE A 36 -29.98 -0.20 -24.47
CA PHE A 36 -29.40 -0.94 -23.35
C PHE A 36 -28.85 0.02 -22.31
N ALA A 37 -29.56 0.12 -21.18
CA ALA A 37 -29.14 0.93 -20.05
C ALA A 37 -28.30 0.09 -19.08
N ARG A 38 -27.18 0.64 -18.61
CA ARG A 38 -26.31 0.01 -17.61
C ARG A 38 -27.08 -0.25 -16.30
N MET A 39 -26.89 -1.44 -15.75
CA MET A 39 -27.53 -1.90 -14.52
C MET A 39 -26.49 -2.63 -13.65
N SER A 40 -26.63 -2.55 -12.32
CA SER A 40 -25.87 -3.41 -11.42
C SER A 40 -26.61 -4.73 -11.20
N LEU A 41 -25.88 -5.80 -10.91
CA LEU A 41 -26.48 -7.08 -10.53
C LEU A 41 -27.36 -6.96 -9.27
N GLN A 42 -27.00 -6.05 -8.35
CA GLN A 42 -27.80 -5.76 -7.16
C GLN A 42 -29.21 -5.26 -7.49
N LYS A 43 -29.36 -4.39 -8.49
CA LYS A 43 -30.67 -3.91 -8.94
C LYS A 43 -31.51 -4.99 -9.62
N LEU A 44 -30.87 -6.07 -10.09
CA LEU A 44 -31.54 -7.27 -10.59
C LEU A 44 -31.90 -8.27 -9.47
N GLY A 45 -31.57 -7.96 -8.21
CA GLY A 45 -31.85 -8.82 -7.05
C GLY A 45 -30.66 -9.65 -6.57
N SER A 46 -29.45 -9.45 -7.09
CA SER A 46 -28.26 -10.18 -6.63
C SER A 46 -27.88 -9.80 -5.20
N ILE A 47 -27.64 -10.83 -4.38
CA ILE A 47 -27.07 -10.73 -3.04
C ILE A 47 -25.75 -11.47 -3.02
N ILE A 48 -24.70 -10.82 -2.51
CA ILE A 48 -23.40 -11.45 -2.29
C ILE A 48 -23.43 -12.12 -0.92
N HIS A 49 -23.48 -13.45 -0.91
CA HIS A 49 -23.35 -14.22 0.33
C HIS A 49 -21.88 -14.52 0.62
N LEU A 50 -21.41 -14.12 1.80
CA LEU A 50 -20.07 -14.48 2.27
C LEU A 50 -20.10 -15.85 2.93
N GLY A 51 -19.05 -16.64 2.70
CA GLY A 51 -19.04 -18.05 3.10
C GLY A 51 -19.84 -18.94 2.13
N HIS A 52 -19.96 -20.22 2.49
CA HIS A 52 -20.77 -21.24 1.77
C HIS A 52 -20.65 -21.23 0.23
N HIS A 53 -19.47 -20.89 -0.29
CA HIS A 53 -19.21 -20.76 -1.73
C HIS A 53 -20.21 -19.83 -2.49
N GLY A 54 -20.75 -18.83 -1.81
CA GLY A 54 -21.72 -17.89 -2.37
C GLY A 54 -23.19 -18.29 -2.21
N SER A 55 -23.47 -19.44 -1.60
CA SER A 55 -24.84 -19.83 -1.24
C SER A 55 -25.33 -19.07 0.00
N PRO A 56 -26.66 -18.92 0.17
CA PRO A 56 -27.24 -18.39 1.40
C PRO A 56 -26.78 -19.18 2.63
N CYS A 57 -26.57 -18.46 3.73
CA CYS A 57 -26.21 -19.06 5.02
C CYS A 57 -27.34 -20.03 5.46
N PRO A 58 -27.02 -21.29 5.82
CA PRO A 58 -28.03 -22.24 6.30
C PRO A 58 -28.43 -21.96 7.76
N ALA A 59 -27.56 -21.28 8.52
CA ALA A 59 -27.87 -20.87 9.88
C ALA A 59 -28.78 -19.64 9.85
N ASP A 60 -29.95 -19.83 10.45
CA ASP A 60 -31.01 -18.89 10.79
C ASP A 60 -31.23 -17.70 9.83
N SER A 61 -32.43 -17.66 9.25
CA SER A 61 -32.95 -16.65 8.29
C SER A 61 -32.93 -15.18 8.77
N SER A 62 -32.40 -14.92 9.96
CA SER A 62 -32.31 -13.59 10.59
C SER A 62 -31.16 -12.73 10.06
N THR A 63 -30.19 -13.30 9.33
CA THR A 63 -29.08 -12.51 8.78
C THR A 63 -29.56 -11.61 7.66
N THR A 64 -29.88 -10.38 8.02
CA THR A 64 -30.42 -9.38 7.11
C THR A 64 -29.30 -8.93 6.17
N PRO A 65 -29.46 -9.11 4.85
CA PRO A 65 -28.51 -8.56 3.90
C PRO A 65 -28.44 -7.04 4.06
N ILE A 66 -27.22 -6.49 4.02
CA ILE A 66 -27.00 -5.06 4.22
C ILE A 66 -26.59 -4.36 2.92
N PRO A 67 -26.95 -3.08 2.73
CA PRO A 67 -26.35 -2.25 1.69
C PRO A 67 -24.84 -2.12 1.92
N PHE A 68 -24.07 -2.30 0.86
CA PHE A 68 -22.61 -2.30 0.92
C PHE A 68 -22.01 -1.69 -0.35
N THR A 69 -20.83 -1.07 -0.23
CA THR A 69 -20.07 -0.54 -1.38
C THR A 69 -18.80 -1.36 -1.61
N ILE A 70 -18.63 -1.91 -2.81
CA ILE A 70 -17.39 -2.59 -3.20
C ILE A 70 -16.72 -1.81 -4.32
N VAL A 71 -15.45 -1.43 -4.11
CA VAL A 71 -14.63 -0.82 -5.16
C VAL A 71 -13.80 -1.90 -5.85
N HIS A 72 -13.97 -2.01 -7.16
CA HIS A 72 -13.31 -2.98 -8.02
C HIS A 72 -12.59 -2.31 -9.20
N ILE A 73 -11.77 -3.06 -9.93
CA ILE A 73 -10.97 -2.55 -11.05
C ILE A 73 -11.81 -2.00 -12.22
N ASN A 74 -13.10 -2.33 -12.26
CA ASN A 74 -14.08 -1.88 -13.25
C ASN A 74 -15.08 -0.85 -12.67
N GLY A 75 -14.82 -0.30 -11.49
CA GLY A 75 -15.61 0.78 -10.90
C GLY A 75 -16.12 0.51 -9.48
N VAL A 76 -17.06 1.36 -9.04
CA VAL A 76 -17.66 1.37 -7.72
C VAL A 76 -19.04 0.72 -7.79
N HIS A 77 -19.22 -0.34 -7.01
CA HIS A 77 -20.44 -1.15 -7.01
C HIS A 77 -21.23 -0.95 -5.73
N ASN A 78 -22.51 -0.61 -5.88
CA ASN A 78 -23.48 -0.71 -4.81
C ASN A 78 -24.07 -2.13 -4.85
N VAL A 79 -23.84 -2.88 -3.78
CA VAL A 79 -24.22 -4.28 -3.65
C VAL A 79 -25.05 -4.50 -2.39
N THR A 80 -25.77 -5.62 -2.36
CA THR A 80 -26.38 -6.15 -1.16
C THR A 80 -25.52 -7.31 -0.70
N LEU A 81 -25.07 -7.30 0.55
CA LEU A 81 -24.13 -8.29 1.06
C LEU A 81 -24.67 -8.94 2.33
N ALA A 82 -24.59 -10.27 2.40
CA ALA A 82 -25.01 -11.07 3.54
C ALA A 82 -23.80 -11.78 4.14
N PHE A 83 -23.57 -11.58 5.44
CA PHE A 83 -22.52 -12.29 6.18
C PHE A 83 -22.98 -13.70 6.54
N CYS A 84 -22.02 -14.59 6.79
CA CYS A 84 -22.29 -15.89 7.42
C CYS A 84 -22.54 -15.68 8.92
N SER A 85 -23.53 -16.40 9.43
CA SER A 85 -23.99 -16.41 10.83
C SER A 85 -23.98 -17.82 11.45
N CYS A 86 -23.33 -18.79 10.80
CA CYS A 86 -23.18 -20.12 11.37
C CYS A 86 -22.45 -20.09 12.72
N ASP A 87 -22.73 -21.09 13.55
CA ASP A 87 -21.94 -21.29 14.77
C ASP A 87 -20.46 -21.46 14.41
N GLY A 88 -19.59 -20.71 15.09
CA GLY A 88 -18.16 -20.62 14.76
C GLY A 88 -17.81 -19.77 13.53
N ALA A 89 -18.76 -19.01 12.95
CA ALA A 89 -18.44 -18.07 11.87
C ALA A 89 -17.41 -17.03 12.33
N SER A 90 -16.45 -16.72 11.45
CA SER A 90 -15.44 -15.71 11.73
C SER A 90 -16.05 -14.31 11.78
N GLU A 91 -15.33 -13.37 12.39
CA GLU A 91 -15.74 -11.97 12.42
C GLU A 91 -15.93 -11.40 11.01
N ARG A 92 -16.79 -10.37 10.89
CA ARG A 92 -17.18 -9.80 9.60
C ARG A 92 -16.00 -9.38 8.73
N TYR A 93 -14.98 -8.77 9.32
CA TYR A 93 -13.79 -8.35 8.57
C TYR A 93 -12.99 -9.55 8.05
N LEU A 94 -12.91 -10.65 8.80
CA LEU A 94 -12.25 -11.89 8.37
C LEU A 94 -13.02 -12.57 7.23
N GLN A 95 -14.36 -12.57 7.28
CA GLN A 95 -15.17 -13.10 6.17
C GLN A 95 -14.95 -12.32 4.87
N LEU A 96 -14.83 -10.99 4.97
CA LEU A 96 -14.49 -10.13 3.83
C LEU A 96 -13.08 -10.45 3.30
N LEU A 97 -12.08 -10.52 4.17
CA LEU A 97 -10.71 -10.84 3.79
C LEU A 97 -10.61 -12.23 3.13
N GLY A 98 -11.31 -13.23 3.68
CA GLY A 98 -11.43 -14.57 3.09
C GLY A 98 -12.07 -14.57 1.70
N SER A 99 -12.91 -13.57 1.42
CA SER A 99 -13.54 -13.33 0.11
C SER A 99 -12.76 -12.35 -0.77
N ARG A 100 -11.50 -12.03 -0.42
CA ARG A 100 -10.62 -11.08 -1.11
C ARG A 100 -11.17 -9.65 -1.18
N LEU A 101 -11.92 -9.27 -0.15
CA LEU A 101 -12.43 -7.92 0.07
C LEU A 101 -11.71 -7.34 1.28
N PHE A 102 -10.91 -6.30 1.06
CA PHE A 102 -10.24 -5.59 2.13
C PHE A 102 -11.19 -4.56 2.73
N PRO A 103 -11.61 -4.73 4.00
CA PRO A 103 -12.57 -3.83 4.63
C PRO A 103 -11.96 -2.46 4.92
N VAL A 104 -12.76 -1.40 4.83
CA VAL A 104 -12.33 -0.04 5.23
C VAL A 104 -12.33 0.12 6.76
N THR A 105 -13.23 -0.57 7.44
CA THR A 105 -13.38 -0.58 8.91
C THR A 105 -13.56 -2.00 9.40
N TYR A 106 -13.12 -2.30 10.63
CA TYR A 106 -13.10 -3.69 11.13
C TYR A 106 -14.40 -4.12 11.82
N GLU A 107 -14.97 -3.26 12.67
CA GLU A 107 -16.13 -3.64 13.49
C GLU A 107 -17.43 -3.78 12.68
N GLN A 108 -17.77 -2.75 11.90
CA GLN A 108 -19.00 -2.71 11.10
C GLN A 108 -18.69 -2.24 9.68
N PRO A 109 -18.03 -3.07 8.86
CA PRO A 109 -17.71 -2.71 7.49
C PRO A 109 -18.98 -2.47 6.67
N LYS A 110 -18.99 -1.35 5.94
CA LYS A 110 -19.99 -1.03 4.89
C LYS A 110 -19.34 -0.73 3.54
N THR A 111 -18.01 -0.76 3.49
CA THR A 111 -17.23 -0.54 2.28
C THR A 111 -16.02 -1.45 2.30
N ALA A 112 -15.68 -2.00 1.15
CA ALA A 112 -14.47 -2.78 0.95
C ALA A 112 -13.85 -2.51 -0.42
N PHE A 113 -12.54 -2.64 -0.49
CA PHE A 113 -11.79 -2.65 -1.74
C PHE A 113 -11.45 -4.08 -2.10
N THR A 114 -11.70 -4.50 -3.33
CA THR A 114 -11.21 -5.82 -3.78
C THR A 114 -9.67 -5.86 -3.71
N PHE A 115 -9.09 -7.02 -3.42
CA PHE A 115 -7.63 -7.17 -3.48
C PHE A 115 -7.10 -6.84 -4.88
N ALA A 116 -7.89 -7.08 -5.93
CA ALA A 116 -7.56 -6.72 -7.29
C ALA A 116 -7.32 -5.21 -7.46
N VAL A 117 -8.22 -4.36 -6.96
CA VAL A 117 -8.07 -2.89 -7.12
C VAL A 117 -6.90 -2.33 -6.31
N LEU A 118 -6.60 -2.92 -5.15
CA LEU A 118 -5.45 -2.52 -4.32
C LEU A 118 -4.12 -2.93 -4.94
N LYS A 119 -4.04 -4.12 -5.54
CA LYS A 119 -2.87 -4.56 -6.31
C LYS A 119 -2.66 -3.73 -7.56
N ASP A 120 -3.73 -3.47 -8.32
CA ASP A 120 -3.69 -2.64 -9.52
C ASP A 120 -3.23 -1.21 -9.19
N PHE A 121 -3.78 -0.62 -8.12
CA PHE A 121 -3.35 0.69 -7.65
C PHE A 121 -1.87 0.72 -7.26
N HIS A 122 -1.41 -0.27 -6.49
CA HIS A 122 0.00 -0.36 -6.09
C HIS A 122 0.94 -0.51 -7.31
N LEU A 123 0.55 -1.25 -8.34
CA LEU A 123 1.33 -1.31 -9.59
C LEU A 123 1.35 0.04 -10.30
N HIS A 124 0.23 0.75 -10.33
CA HIS A 124 0.15 2.07 -10.95
C HIS A 124 1.00 3.13 -10.22
N THR A 125 1.08 3.09 -8.89
CA THR A 125 1.97 3.99 -8.14
C THR A 125 3.45 3.70 -8.43
N LEU A 126 3.83 2.42 -8.56
CA LEU A 126 5.21 2.00 -8.84
C LEU A 126 5.63 2.23 -10.29
N CYS A 127 4.83 1.79 -11.26
CA CYS A 127 5.22 1.76 -12.67
C CYS A 127 4.88 3.04 -13.43
N SER A 128 3.75 3.66 -13.11
CA SER A 128 3.23 4.82 -13.86
C SER A 128 3.25 6.13 -13.08
N LYS A 129 3.68 6.10 -11.81
CA LYS A 129 3.66 7.26 -10.88
C LYS A 129 2.30 7.96 -10.84
N LYS A 130 1.23 7.18 -11.02
CA LYS A 130 -0.14 7.71 -11.10
C LYS A 130 -0.55 8.19 -9.71
N SER A 131 -1.10 9.40 -9.63
CA SER A 131 -1.64 9.91 -8.37
C SER A 131 -2.86 9.07 -7.93
N ALA A 132 -3.11 9.00 -6.62
CA ALA A 132 -4.32 8.38 -6.10
C ALA A 132 -5.58 9.02 -6.69
N TYR A 133 -5.56 10.34 -6.87
CA TYR A 133 -6.65 11.12 -7.44
C TYR A 133 -6.97 10.66 -8.87
N ASP A 134 -5.97 10.62 -9.75
CA ASP A 134 -6.17 10.23 -11.15
C ASP A 134 -6.58 8.76 -11.28
N TYR A 135 -6.10 7.90 -10.39
CA TYR A 135 -6.50 6.50 -10.36
C TYR A 135 -7.95 6.34 -9.93
N TYR A 136 -8.36 7.07 -8.88
CA TYR A 136 -9.75 7.03 -8.43
C TYR A 136 -10.71 7.68 -9.44
N ALA A 137 -10.30 8.78 -10.10
CA ALA A 137 -11.06 9.38 -11.19
C ALA A 137 -11.31 8.40 -12.35
N LYS A 138 -10.34 7.53 -12.66
CA LYS A 138 -10.51 6.42 -13.61
C LYS A 138 -11.57 5.43 -13.14
N LEU A 139 -11.58 5.04 -11.86
CA LEU A 139 -12.60 4.13 -11.30
C LEU A 139 -14.00 4.75 -11.36
N VAL A 140 -14.11 6.05 -11.07
CA VAL A 140 -15.36 6.80 -11.18
C VAL A 140 -15.90 6.77 -12.62
N ARG A 141 -15.05 7.08 -13.61
CA ARG A 141 -15.45 7.02 -15.03
C ARG A 141 -15.78 5.60 -15.51
N GLN A 142 -15.06 4.59 -15.01
CA GLN A 142 -15.43 3.20 -15.27
C GLN A 142 -16.81 2.85 -14.70
N THR A 143 -17.22 3.46 -13.59
CA THR A 143 -18.56 3.32 -13.01
C THR A 143 -19.62 4.00 -13.89
N SER A 144 -19.37 5.24 -14.30
CA SER A 144 -20.21 6.01 -15.21
C SER A 144 -19.38 7.12 -15.85
N ASP A 145 -19.14 7.02 -17.16
CA ASP A 145 -18.35 8.02 -17.89
C ASP A 145 -19.20 9.25 -18.24
N VAL A 146 -20.50 9.06 -18.45
CA VAL A 146 -21.46 10.13 -18.77
C VAL A 146 -21.83 10.94 -17.53
N PHE A 147 -21.94 10.29 -16.37
CA PHE A 147 -22.29 10.95 -15.11
C PHE A 147 -21.31 10.57 -13.98
N PRO A 148 -20.06 11.08 -14.00
CA PRO A 148 -19.06 10.75 -12.98
C PRO A 148 -19.53 11.03 -11.54
N ALA A 149 -20.30 12.09 -11.34
CA ALA A 149 -20.82 12.48 -10.03
C ALA A 149 -21.82 11.48 -9.43
N SER A 150 -22.31 10.49 -10.19
CA SER A 150 -23.23 9.47 -9.68
C SER A 150 -22.53 8.35 -8.91
N ALA A 151 -21.19 8.25 -8.99
CA ALA A 151 -20.44 7.24 -8.25
C ALA A 151 -20.26 7.67 -6.79
N ASN A 152 -20.39 6.70 -5.87
CA ASN A 152 -20.11 6.94 -4.46
C ASN A 152 -18.63 7.26 -4.27
N ASP A 153 -18.32 8.47 -3.78
CA ASP A 153 -16.95 8.86 -3.49
C ASP A 153 -16.41 8.07 -2.28
N ARG A 154 -15.32 7.33 -2.52
CA ARG A 154 -14.53 6.55 -1.58
C ARG A 154 -13.04 6.85 -1.71
N TYR A 155 -12.70 8.02 -2.22
CA TYR A 155 -11.30 8.43 -2.42
C TYR A 155 -10.51 8.46 -1.11
N ARG A 156 -11.09 9.03 -0.04
CA ARG A 156 -10.42 9.11 1.28
C ARG A 156 -10.20 7.73 1.90
N GLU A 157 -11.13 6.82 1.67
CA GLU A 157 -11.06 5.42 2.05
C GLU A 157 -9.98 4.70 1.26
N LEU A 158 -9.86 4.96 -0.06
CA LEU A 158 -8.77 4.41 -0.88
C LEU A 158 -7.41 4.81 -0.32
N LEU A 159 -7.20 6.09 0.03
CA LEU A 159 -5.94 6.56 0.58
C LEU A 159 -5.54 5.76 1.83
N ARG A 160 -6.44 5.68 2.82
CA ARG A 160 -6.19 4.94 4.08
C ARG A 160 -6.00 3.45 3.85
N THR A 161 -6.90 2.82 3.11
CA THR A 161 -6.83 1.37 2.85
C THR A 161 -5.59 1.01 2.04
N SER A 162 -5.20 1.82 1.06
CA SER A 162 -3.99 1.57 0.26
C SER A 162 -2.72 1.64 1.10
N TRP A 163 -2.64 2.55 2.08
CA TRP A 163 -1.50 2.65 2.99
C TRP A 163 -1.35 1.40 3.85
N VAL A 164 -2.44 0.96 4.50
CA VAL A 164 -2.44 -0.27 5.31
C VAL A 164 -2.14 -1.49 4.43
N TRP A 165 -2.74 -1.57 3.25
CA TRP A 165 -2.48 -2.64 2.29
C TRP A 165 -1.00 -2.74 1.90
N MET A 166 -0.37 -1.61 1.54
CA MET A 166 1.04 -1.58 1.16
C MET A 166 1.96 -1.94 2.32
N ASP A 167 1.62 -1.53 3.54
CA ASP A 167 2.36 -1.92 4.75
C ASP A 167 2.27 -3.42 5.03
N LEU A 168 1.06 -3.99 4.98
CA LEU A 168 0.85 -5.44 5.14
C LEU A 168 1.56 -6.24 4.05
N GLU A 169 1.55 -5.77 2.80
CA GLU A 169 2.32 -6.38 1.71
C GLU A 169 3.82 -6.33 1.98
N SER A 170 4.32 -5.24 2.58
CA SER A 170 5.72 -5.11 3.00
C SER A 170 6.07 -6.09 4.12
N SER A 171 5.24 -6.17 5.17
CA SER A 171 5.41 -7.14 6.29
C SER A 171 5.41 -8.58 5.81
N ARG A 172 4.44 -8.93 4.95
CA ARG A 172 4.33 -10.27 4.36
C ARG A 172 5.57 -10.66 3.54
N ARG A 173 6.15 -9.71 2.80
CA ARG A 173 7.33 -9.95 1.95
C ARG A 173 8.62 -10.05 2.75
N SER A 174 8.71 -9.35 3.87
CA SER A 174 9.91 -9.34 4.72
C SER A 174 10.04 -10.62 5.57
N GLY A 175 8.96 -11.37 5.75
CA GLY A 175 8.93 -12.50 6.68
C GLY A 175 8.92 -12.08 8.15
N HIS A 176 8.61 -10.80 8.44
CA HIS A 176 8.51 -10.27 9.80
C HIS A 176 7.55 -11.10 10.66
N ASP A 177 6.34 -11.36 10.13
CA ASP A 177 5.30 -12.15 10.82
C ASP A 177 5.56 -13.68 10.80
N HIS A 178 6.71 -14.12 10.28
CA HIS A 178 7.14 -15.52 10.21
C HIS A 178 8.42 -15.78 11.02
N ASP A 179 8.70 -14.93 12.01
CA ASP A 179 9.85 -15.06 12.93
C ASP A 179 11.24 -15.07 12.24
N LEU A 180 11.33 -14.64 10.98
CA LEU A 180 12.59 -14.63 10.23
C LEU A 180 13.66 -13.76 10.91
N GLY A 181 13.25 -12.72 11.63
CA GLY A 181 14.14 -11.86 12.40
C GLY A 181 14.98 -12.60 13.45
N ASN A 182 14.47 -13.71 14.00
CA ASN A 182 15.17 -14.53 15.00
C ASN A 182 16.37 -15.29 14.40
N HIS A 183 16.41 -15.43 13.07
CA HIS A 183 17.46 -16.13 12.34
C HIS A 183 18.45 -15.19 11.65
N LEU A 184 18.29 -13.87 11.81
CA LEU A 184 19.10 -12.86 11.16
C LEU A 184 20.03 -12.14 12.16
N PRO A 185 21.21 -11.67 11.71
CA PRO A 185 22.02 -10.78 12.52
C PRO A 185 21.24 -9.53 12.94
N ARG A 186 21.57 -8.97 14.11
CA ARG A 186 20.84 -7.82 14.70
C ARG A 186 20.62 -6.67 13.73
N PHE A 187 21.61 -6.33 12.90
CA PHE A 187 21.51 -5.21 11.95
C PHE A 187 20.49 -5.47 10.82
N ALA A 188 20.28 -6.74 10.45
CA ALA A 188 19.33 -7.15 9.44
C ALA A 188 17.93 -7.34 10.05
N ALA A 189 17.86 -7.94 11.24
CA ALA A 189 16.61 -8.16 11.97
C ALA A 189 15.93 -6.84 12.38
N ALA A 190 16.71 -5.84 12.82
CA ALA A 190 16.17 -4.56 13.31
C ALA A 190 15.41 -3.76 12.24
N ALA A 191 15.67 -4.02 10.96
CA ALA A 191 15.02 -3.33 9.84
C ALA A 191 14.65 -4.32 8.74
N ILE A 192 13.97 -5.41 9.14
CA ILE A 192 13.66 -6.56 8.31
C ILE A 192 12.80 -6.22 7.08
N ARG A 193 12.02 -5.13 7.11
CA ARG A 193 11.24 -4.66 5.96
C ARG A 193 12.08 -3.96 4.89
N SER A 194 13.37 -3.77 5.11
CA SER A 194 14.31 -3.25 4.13
C SER A 194 15.25 -4.37 3.63
N PRO A 195 15.08 -4.87 2.40
CA PRO A 195 15.92 -5.94 1.89
C PRO A 195 17.38 -5.47 1.76
N LEU A 196 18.30 -6.26 2.33
CA LEU A 196 19.72 -6.08 2.09
C LEU A 196 20.06 -6.41 0.64
N CYS A 197 21.09 -5.74 0.11
CA CYS A 197 21.61 -6.04 -1.21
C CYS A 197 22.17 -7.48 -1.24
N PRO A 198 21.57 -8.41 -2.00
CA PRO A 198 21.95 -9.83 -1.96
C PRO A 198 23.34 -10.08 -2.58
N ALA A 199 23.76 -9.21 -3.49
CA ALA A 199 25.06 -9.29 -4.16
C ALA A 199 26.21 -8.61 -3.39
N CYS A 200 25.91 -7.92 -2.28
CA CYS A 200 26.94 -7.32 -1.45
C CYS A 200 27.31 -8.24 -0.28
N PRO A 201 28.54 -8.12 0.24
CA PRO A 201 28.94 -8.83 1.44
C PRO A 201 28.05 -8.40 2.62
N GLN A 202 27.40 -9.37 3.26
CA GLN A 202 26.59 -9.22 4.46
C GLN A 202 27.12 -10.19 5.52
N MET A 203 27.75 -9.62 6.55
CA MET A 203 28.33 -10.37 7.64
C MET A 203 27.32 -11.32 8.29
N ALA A 204 27.72 -12.57 8.49
CA ALA A 204 26.89 -13.64 9.08
C ALA A 204 25.60 -13.97 8.30
N ILE A 205 25.50 -13.54 7.03
CA ILE A 205 24.43 -13.96 6.10
C ILE A 205 25.03 -14.69 4.91
N ASN A 206 25.91 -14.02 4.15
CA ASN A 206 26.59 -14.60 2.98
C ASN A 206 28.12 -14.45 3.03
N VAL A 207 28.66 -13.86 4.09
CA VAL A 207 30.09 -13.75 4.37
C VAL A 207 30.36 -14.08 5.83
N SER A 208 31.24 -15.05 6.06
CA SER A 208 31.73 -15.44 7.38
C SER A 208 33.04 -14.73 7.75
N THR A 209 33.45 -14.85 9.02
CA THR A 209 34.76 -14.37 9.49
C THR A 209 35.90 -15.13 8.84
N GLU A 210 35.69 -16.42 8.54
CA GLU A 210 36.65 -17.29 7.89
C GLU A 210 36.87 -16.88 6.44
N ASP A 211 35.79 -16.53 5.71
CA ASP A 211 35.87 -16.05 4.33
C ASP A 211 36.73 -14.78 4.23
N ILE A 212 36.60 -13.87 5.21
CA ILE A 212 37.41 -12.65 5.28
C ILE A 212 38.86 -12.97 5.61
N ALA A 213 39.11 -13.90 6.53
CA ALA A 213 40.47 -14.30 6.90
C ALA A 213 41.23 -14.97 5.75
N GLN A 214 40.51 -15.73 4.91
CA GLN A 214 41.04 -16.43 3.74
C GLN A 214 40.97 -15.60 2.45
N MET A 215 40.51 -14.35 2.53
CA MET A 215 40.34 -13.49 1.37
C MET A 215 41.66 -13.29 0.61
N ASP A 216 41.59 -13.45 -0.71
CA ASP A 216 42.63 -13.01 -1.63
C ASP A 216 42.82 -11.49 -1.52
N ARG A 217 43.94 -11.07 -0.93
CA ARG A 217 44.29 -9.66 -0.72
C ARG A 217 44.43 -8.87 -2.03
N SER A 218 44.56 -9.53 -3.18
CA SER A 218 44.54 -8.87 -4.49
C SER A 218 43.13 -8.47 -4.94
N LYS A 219 42.08 -9.00 -4.31
CA LYS A 219 40.66 -8.76 -4.67
C LYS A 219 39.79 -8.28 -3.49
N PRO A 220 40.16 -7.19 -2.79
CA PRO A 220 39.37 -6.68 -1.66
C PRO A 220 37.96 -6.22 -2.05
N HIS A 221 37.76 -5.87 -3.33
CA HIS A 221 36.49 -5.43 -3.87
C HIS A 221 35.36 -6.49 -3.83
N LEU A 222 35.69 -7.77 -3.61
CA LEU A 222 34.72 -8.85 -3.44
C LEU A 222 34.07 -8.84 -2.05
N PHE A 223 34.78 -8.33 -1.05
CA PHE A 223 34.33 -8.23 0.35
C PHE A 223 34.10 -6.78 0.78
N ALA A 224 34.03 -5.85 -0.18
CA ALA A 224 33.77 -4.44 0.07
C ALA A 224 32.30 -4.07 -0.21
N LEU A 225 31.69 -3.36 0.74
CA LEU A 225 30.40 -2.70 0.57
C LEU A 225 30.62 -1.25 0.13
N TYR A 226 30.05 -0.87 -1.02
CA TYR A 226 30.15 0.49 -1.55
C TYR A 226 28.88 1.26 -1.22
N LEU A 227 29.02 2.28 -0.38
CA LEU A 227 27.91 3.12 0.09
C LEU A 227 28.01 4.51 -0.52
N GLY A 228 26.89 5.01 -0.99
CA GLY A 228 26.74 6.37 -1.49
C GLY A 228 25.48 6.98 -0.90
N GLY A 229 25.58 8.24 -0.50
CA GLY A 229 24.45 8.99 0.02
C GLY A 229 24.02 10.06 -0.98
N ASP A 230 22.73 10.24 -1.13
CA ASP A 230 22.14 11.28 -1.97
C ASP A 230 20.90 11.89 -1.31
N GLY A 231 20.66 13.17 -1.60
CA GLY A 231 19.60 13.99 -1.00
C GLY A 231 18.54 14.40 -2.02
N ASN A 232 17.27 14.18 -1.69
CA ASN A 232 16.13 14.74 -2.42
C ASN A 232 15.55 15.95 -1.67
N PHE A 233 15.85 17.15 -2.17
CA PHE A 233 15.41 18.43 -1.60
C PHE A 233 14.04 18.91 -2.11
N SER A 234 13.39 18.12 -2.98
CA SER A 234 12.03 18.42 -3.47
C SER A 234 10.96 17.69 -2.64
N LEU A 235 11.33 16.61 -1.94
CA LEU A 235 10.43 15.83 -1.08
C LEU A 235 10.24 16.50 0.28
N SER A 236 9.61 17.67 0.26
CA SER A 236 9.34 18.46 1.47
C SER A 236 8.01 18.10 2.12
N SER A 237 7.96 18.21 3.45
CA SER A 237 6.76 18.05 4.26
C SER A 237 6.50 19.33 5.03
N LYS A 238 5.33 19.94 4.82
CA LYS A 238 4.92 21.17 5.53
C LYS A 238 4.64 20.87 6.99
N GLN A 239 4.98 21.84 7.84
CA GLN A 239 4.55 21.83 9.23
C GLN A 239 3.04 22.06 9.26
N LYS A 240 2.31 21.05 9.76
CA LYS A 240 0.86 21.07 9.90
C LYS A 240 0.50 20.51 11.27
N THR A 241 -0.68 20.85 11.77
CA THR A 241 -1.24 20.18 12.94
C THR A 241 -1.35 18.70 12.64
N MET A 242 -0.58 17.89 13.36
CA MET A 242 -0.58 16.44 13.23
C MET A 242 -1.61 15.86 14.20
N ASP A 243 -2.29 14.80 13.79
CA ASP A 243 -3.08 13.99 14.70
C ASP A 243 -2.10 13.22 15.60
N VAL A 244 -2.34 13.24 16.91
CA VAL A 244 -1.50 12.56 17.91
C VAL A 244 -1.54 11.04 17.71
N ASN A 245 -2.58 10.54 17.04
CA ASN A 245 -2.76 9.12 16.70
C ASN A 245 -2.17 8.75 15.32
N ASP A 246 -1.62 9.71 14.57
CA ASP A 246 -0.95 9.45 13.27
C ASP A 246 0.46 8.89 13.52
N ILE A 247 0.50 7.60 13.89
CA ILE A 247 1.71 6.87 14.20
C ILE A 247 2.24 6.10 12.97
N PRO A 248 3.57 6.02 12.78
CA PRO A 248 4.16 5.22 11.72
C PRO A 248 3.87 3.72 11.88
N LEU A 249 3.43 3.07 10.79
CA LEU A 249 3.09 1.64 10.78
C LEU A 249 4.30 0.71 10.92
N ASN A 250 5.49 1.14 10.47
CA ASN A 250 6.71 0.34 10.42
C ASN A 250 7.91 1.03 11.08
N ASN A 251 7.67 1.74 12.19
CA ASN A 251 8.61 2.66 12.84
C ASN A 251 10.01 2.07 13.12
N GLY A 252 10.97 2.33 12.23
CA GLY A 252 12.33 1.82 12.35
C GLY A 252 12.56 0.41 11.79
N GLU A 253 11.54 -0.21 11.20
CA GLU A 253 11.63 -1.56 10.64
C GLU A 253 12.01 -1.58 9.15
N GLY A 254 12.14 -0.41 8.53
CA GLY A 254 12.38 -0.24 7.10
C GLY A 254 13.64 0.57 6.78
N VAL A 255 13.54 1.45 5.79
CA VAL A 255 14.66 2.31 5.37
C VAL A 255 14.84 3.52 6.29
N PHE A 256 13.78 3.96 6.96
CA PHE A 256 13.84 5.03 7.96
C PHE A 256 14.12 4.44 9.35
N PRO A 257 14.95 5.10 10.17
CA PRO A 257 15.18 4.71 11.56
C PRO A 257 13.94 4.94 12.42
N ASN A 258 13.98 4.40 13.64
CA ASN A 258 12.94 4.69 14.62
C ASN A 258 12.88 6.20 14.91
N GLN A 259 11.69 6.78 14.76
CA GLN A 259 11.48 8.22 14.81
C GLN A 259 11.95 8.83 16.14
N GLN A 260 11.54 8.26 17.27
CA GLN A 260 11.87 8.80 18.60
C GLN A 260 13.38 8.71 18.89
N LEU A 261 14.02 7.60 18.51
CA LEU A 261 15.46 7.44 18.68
C LEU A 261 16.24 8.44 17.83
N PHE A 262 15.77 8.69 16.59
CA PHE A 262 16.40 9.65 15.70
C PHE A 262 16.21 11.11 16.16
N GLU A 263 15.01 11.46 16.63
CA GLU A 263 14.75 12.79 17.22
C GLU A 263 15.64 13.04 18.45
N ASN A 264 15.76 12.05 19.33
CA ASN A 264 16.65 12.13 20.49
C ASN A 264 18.12 12.21 20.09
N PHE A 265 18.51 11.56 19.00
CA PHE A 265 19.87 11.66 18.44
C PHE A 265 20.16 13.07 17.97
N ILE A 266 19.26 13.67 17.18
CA ILE A 266 19.43 15.05 16.68
C ILE A 266 19.52 16.05 17.83
N MET A 267 18.66 15.96 18.85
CA MET A 267 18.68 16.91 19.97
C MET A 267 19.98 16.87 20.79
N LYS A 268 20.69 15.75 20.79
CA LYS A 268 21.93 15.56 21.56
C LYS A 268 23.19 15.99 20.81
N HIS A 269 23.12 16.14 19.51
CA HIS A 269 24.28 16.46 18.68
C HIS A 269 24.17 17.89 18.18
N GLU A 270 25.20 18.69 18.42
CA GLU A 270 25.31 20.02 17.84
C GLU A 270 25.68 19.93 16.36
N ASP A 271 25.25 20.91 15.56
CA ASP A 271 25.64 21.01 14.16
C ASP A 271 27.18 21.18 14.07
N LEU A 272 27.83 20.38 13.23
CA LEU A 272 29.27 20.47 13.01
C LEU A 272 29.59 21.79 12.31
N GLN A 273 30.34 22.67 12.97
CA GLN A 273 30.81 23.91 12.34
C GLN A 273 31.96 23.61 11.38
N LEU A 274 31.64 23.19 10.15
CA LEU A 274 32.65 22.99 9.11
C LEU A 274 33.02 24.34 8.46
N PRO A 275 34.32 24.67 8.32
CA PRO A 275 34.73 25.90 7.66
C PRO A 275 34.28 25.89 6.20
N GLN A 276 33.54 26.92 5.78
CA GLN A 276 33.18 27.12 4.37
C GLN A 276 34.45 27.37 3.55
N THR A 277 34.97 26.32 2.94
CA THR A 277 36.17 26.34 2.09
C THR A 277 35.84 26.52 0.61
N CYS A 278 34.56 26.47 0.23
CA CYS A 278 34.14 26.55 -1.17
C CYS A 278 33.92 28.00 -1.62
N SER A 279 34.83 28.50 -2.45
CA SER A 279 34.76 29.81 -3.09
C SER A 279 33.63 29.85 -4.14
N GLY A 280 32.48 30.41 -3.77
CA GLY A 280 31.53 31.00 -4.74
C GLY A 280 30.38 30.13 -5.27
N PHE A 281 30.23 28.88 -4.84
CA PHE A 281 29.01 28.12 -5.15
C PHE A 281 27.84 28.58 -4.27
N LYS A 282 27.05 29.54 -4.78
CA LYS A 282 25.81 30.05 -4.17
C LYS A 282 24.66 29.02 -4.12
N THR A 283 24.89 27.75 -4.48
CA THR A 283 23.84 26.72 -4.49
C THR A 283 23.39 26.32 -3.08
N SER A 284 24.24 26.48 -2.06
CA SER A 284 23.86 26.26 -0.66
C SER A 284 22.85 27.29 -0.13
N MET A 285 22.75 28.47 -0.75
CA MET A 285 21.79 29.52 -0.34
C MET A 285 20.38 29.34 -0.92
N LEU A 286 20.19 28.49 -1.92
CA LEU A 286 18.85 28.20 -2.48
C LEU A 286 18.01 27.32 -1.53
N PHE A 287 18.64 26.68 -0.54
CA PHE A 287 18.01 25.81 0.45
C PHE A 287 17.92 26.45 1.84
N GLN A 288 18.03 27.78 1.94
CA GLN A 288 17.70 28.48 3.18
C GLN A 288 16.24 28.21 3.53
N GLY A 289 16.06 27.47 4.63
CA GLY A 289 14.80 26.87 5.05
C GLY A 289 13.64 27.86 5.02
N ASN A 290 12.58 27.49 4.31
CA ASN A 290 11.32 28.18 4.42
C ASN A 290 10.73 27.96 5.83
N LEU A 291 10.30 29.06 6.46
CA LEU A 291 9.44 29.07 7.63
C LEU A 291 8.17 28.25 7.32
N GLY A 292 7.96 27.15 8.03
CA GLY A 292 6.74 26.33 7.93
C GLY A 292 6.89 24.93 7.32
N TYR A 293 8.10 24.37 7.24
CA TYR A 293 8.32 22.96 6.87
C TYR A 293 8.75 22.12 8.09
N ARG A 294 8.21 20.91 8.19
CA ARG A 294 8.65 19.86 9.14
C ARG A 294 9.93 19.18 8.64
N SER A 295 9.98 18.93 7.33
CA SER A 295 11.11 18.31 6.63
C SER A 295 11.27 19.02 5.28
N SER A 296 12.50 19.38 4.95
CA SER A 296 12.86 20.08 3.70
C SER A 296 13.24 19.12 2.57
N GLY A 297 13.40 17.85 2.89
CA GLY A 297 13.87 16.83 1.96
C GLY A 297 14.20 15.54 2.69
N VAL A 298 14.73 14.57 1.96
CA VAL A 298 15.15 13.28 2.52
C VAL A 298 16.54 12.95 2.03
N TYR A 299 17.41 12.46 2.91
CA TYR A 299 18.72 11.95 2.57
C TYR A 299 18.77 10.44 2.77
N SER A 300 19.34 9.72 1.82
CA SER A 300 19.36 8.25 1.84
C SER A 300 20.73 7.70 1.49
N TRP A 301 21.18 6.71 2.26
CA TRP A 301 22.29 5.85 1.90
C TRP A 301 21.83 4.66 1.06
N THR A 302 22.56 4.39 -0.02
CA THR A 302 22.32 3.25 -0.91
C THR A 302 23.59 2.45 -1.15
N CYS A 303 23.42 1.17 -1.47
CA CYS A 303 24.46 0.39 -2.13
C CYS A 303 24.61 0.89 -3.56
N ILE A 304 25.74 1.53 -3.89
CA ILE A 304 25.93 2.18 -5.20
C ILE A 304 25.95 1.15 -6.34
N ARG A 305 26.46 -0.06 -6.08
CA ARG A 305 26.61 -1.09 -7.12
C ARG A 305 25.28 -1.63 -7.62
N HIS A 306 24.26 -1.68 -6.76
CA HIS A 306 23.02 -2.40 -7.05
C HIS A 306 21.75 -1.60 -6.73
N GLY A 307 21.86 -0.37 -6.22
CA GLY A 307 20.73 0.54 -6.01
C GLY A 307 19.81 0.18 -4.84
N PHE A 308 20.29 -0.56 -3.85
CA PHE A 308 19.49 -0.92 -2.66
C PHE A 308 19.63 0.14 -1.57
N TYR A 309 18.50 0.67 -1.10
CA TYR A 309 18.46 1.54 0.09
C TYR A 309 18.95 0.78 1.32
N ARG A 310 19.74 1.46 2.16
CA ARG A 310 20.24 0.87 3.40
C ARG A 310 19.13 0.84 4.45
N PRO A 311 19.00 -0.26 5.20
CA PRO A 311 18.12 -0.30 6.36
C PRO A 311 18.50 0.80 7.35
N ASN A 312 17.52 1.54 7.86
CA ASN A 312 17.73 2.72 8.71
C ASN A 312 18.67 3.79 8.13
N GLY A 313 18.91 3.77 6.82
CA GLY A 313 19.84 4.67 6.12
C GLY A 313 19.18 5.91 5.52
N THR A 314 17.88 6.11 5.73
CA THR A 314 17.12 7.24 5.20
C THR A 314 16.64 8.15 6.32
N VAL A 315 16.88 9.45 6.20
CA VAL A 315 16.54 10.46 7.22
C VAL A 315 15.89 11.69 6.63
N ASP A 316 15.00 12.32 7.40
CA ASP A 316 14.44 13.63 7.07
C ASP A 316 15.50 14.73 7.25
N LEU A 317 15.53 15.67 6.30
CA LEU A 317 16.37 16.86 6.34
C LEU A 317 15.64 18.02 7.03
N GLN A 318 16.19 18.54 8.13
CA GLN A 318 15.56 19.62 8.89
C GLN A 318 15.65 20.95 8.15
N ILE A 319 16.83 21.27 7.58
CA ILE A 319 17.08 22.47 6.76
C ILE A 319 18.14 22.13 5.70
N GLY A 320 17.71 21.76 4.49
CA GLY A 320 18.62 21.48 3.37
C GLY A 320 19.72 20.47 3.73
N GLU A 321 20.87 20.56 3.04
CA GLU A 321 22.09 19.90 3.52
C GLU A 321 22.62 20.67 4.74
N ARG A 322 22.63 20.00 5.89
CA ARG A 322 23.40 20.42 7.06
C ARG A 322 24.75 19.73 7.01
N TYR A 323 25.82 20.49 7.11
CA TYR A 323 27.20 20.01 7.17
C TYR A 323 27.61 19.80 8.62
#